data_AF-A0A2D6JSG5-F1
#
_entry.id   AF-A0A2D6JSG5-F1
#
_cell.length_a   1.000
_cell.length_b   1.000
_cell.length_c   1.000
_cell.angle_alpha   90.00
_cell.angle_beta   90.00
_cell.angle_gamma   90.00
#
_symmetry.space_group_name_H-M   'P 1'
#
loop_
_entity.id
_entity.type
_entity.pdbx_description
1 polymer ?
#
loop_
_entity_poly.entity_id
_entity_poly.type
_entity_poly.pdbx_seq_one_letter_code
_entity_poly.pdbx_strand_id
1 'polypeptide(L)'
;MAREKKGTWPMADSYLNWVAEDLKKIDQAYAKLEAATGGRKDEMEAVFHISHDIKGQGGSFGYDLMTAIANELCRLIEKADKIGDEEVEAVKLHIASLKLVIGEDMKGQGGKAGEKMLAGLQQACDKLLA
;
A
#
# COMPACT_ATOMS: atom_id res chain seq x y z
N MET A 1 -39.58 8.36 17.88
CA MET A 1 -38.73 7.15 17.94
C MET A 1 -38.97 6.37 16.66
N ALA A 2 -38.04 5.84 15.87
CA ALA A 2 -36.59 5.92 15.75
C ALA A 2 -36.32 5.75 14.23
N ARG A 3 -35.35 6.47 13.66
CA ARG A 3 -34.93 6.26 12.26
C ARG A 3 -34.13 4.95 12.22
N GLU A 4 -34.67 3.93 11.59
CA GLU A 4 -33.96 2.68 11.31
C GLU A 4 -32.95 2.94 10.18
N LYS A 5 -31.68 3.16 10.55
CA LYS A 5 -30.58 3.17 9.57
C LYS A 5 -30.32 1.72 9.15
N LYS A 6 -30.93 1.28 8.06
CA LYS A 6 -30.48 0.07 7.34
C LYS A 6 -29.31 0.45 6.45
N GLY A 7 -28.14 -0.08 6.74
CA GLY A 7 -26.93 0.17 5.97
C GLY A 7 -25.79 -0.72 6.42
N THR A 8 -25.93 -2.03 6.25
CA THR A 8 -24.81 -2.97 6.32
C THR A 8 -24.70 -3.64 4.96
N TRP A 9 -23.79 -3.14 4.13
CA TRP A 9 -23.61 -3.58 2.75
C TRP A 9 -22.75 -4.85 2.71
N PRO A 10 -23.14 -5.94 2.01
CA PRO A 10 -22.27 -7.09 1.69
C PRO A 10 -20.98 -6.74 0.89
N MET A 11 -20.77 -5.47 0.55
CA MET A 11 -19.60 -5.01 -0.21
C MET A 11 -18.34 -4.81 0.65
N ALA A 12 -18.45 -4.57 1.95
CA ALA A 12 -17.27 -4.44 2.81
C ALA A 12 -16.48 -5.76 2.91
N ASP A 13 -17.20 -6.88 3.00
CA ASP A 13 -16.59 -8.23 2.96
C ASP A 13 -15.97 -8.53 1.58
N SER A 14 -16.54 -7.97 0.51
CA SER A 14 -15.97 -8.08 -0.84
C SER A 14 -14.63 -7.34 -0.95
N TYR A 15 -14.51 -6.15 -0.36
CA TYR A 15 -13.25 -5.40 -0.37
C TYR A 15 -12.14 -6.12 0.39
N LEU A 16 -12.43 -6.64 1.60
CA LEU A 16 -11.44 -7.37 2.39
C LEU A 16 -10.89 -8.60 1.65
N ASN A 17 -11.73 -9.30 0.89
CA ASN A 17 -11.29 -10.40 0.04
C ASN A 17 -10.42 -9.90 -1.13
N TRP A 18 -10.81 -8.82 -1.80
CA TRP A 18 -10.04 -8.26 -2.91
C TRP A 18 -8.68 -7.73 -2.48
N VAL A 19 -8.63 -6.95 -1.41
CA VAL A 19 -7.37 -6.40 -0.90
C VAL A 19 -6.45 -7.50 -0.37
N ALA A 20 -7.00 -8.58 0.20
CA ALA A 20 -6.19 -9.73 0.60
C ALA A 20 -5.50 -10.40 -0.61
N GLU A 21 -6.20 -10.53 -1.74
CA GLU A 21 -5.60 -11.04 -2.98
C GLU A 21 -4.57 -10.06 -3.56
N ASP A 22 -4.83 -8.75 -3.52
CA ASP A 22 -3.85 -7.75 -3.99
C ASP A 22 -2.60 -7.71 -3.10
N LEU A 23 -2.74 -7.84 -1.77
CA LEU A 23 -1.63 -7.95 -0.83
C LEU A 23 -0.80 -9.22 -1.08
N LYS A 24 -1.45 -10.33 -1.46
CA LYS A 24 -0.74 -11.55 -1.86
C LYS A 24 0.01 -11.35 -3.18
N LYS A 25 -0.59 -10.69 -4.16
CA LYS A 25 0.07 -10.39 -5.45
C LYS A 25 1.28 -9.47 -5.23
N ILE A 26 1.16 -8.43 -4.41
CA ILE A 26 2.26 -7.49 -4.18
C ILE A 26 3.41 -8.14 -3.40
N ASP A 27 3.12 -9.03 -2.45
CA ASP A 27 4.14 -9.86 -1.78
C ASP A 27 4.90 -10.74 -2.80
N GLN A 28 4.19 -11.35 -3.75
CA GLN A 28 4.81 -12.17 -4.81
C GLN A 28 5.66 -11.33 -5.77
N ALA A 29 5.20 -10.13 -6.13
CA ALA A 29 5.96 -9.20 -6.95
C ALA A 29 7.23 -8.73 -6.21
N TYR A 30 7.10 -8.39 -4.92
CA TYR A 30 8.23 -8.04 -4.06
C TYR A 30 9.25 -9.17 -3.94
N ALA A 31 8.81 -10.42 -3.75
CA ALA A 31 9.74 -11.56 -3.67
C ALA A 31 10.58 -11.72 -4.95
N LYS A 32 10.01 -11.44 -6.13
CA LYS A 32 10.76 -11.42 -7.39
C LYS A 32 11.73 -10.24 -7.45
N LEU A 33 11.29 -9.06 -7.02
CA LEU A 33 12.11 -7.86 -6.93
C LEU A 33 13.34 -8.07 -6.02
N GLU A 34 13.13 -8.67 -4.85
CA GLU A 34 14.19 -8.94 -3.87
C GLU A 34 15.19 -10.00 -4.38
N ALA A 35 14.69 -11.02 -5.11
CA ALA A 35 15.53 -12.10 -5.65
C ALA A 35 16.25 -11.73 -6.97
N ALA A 36 15.91 -10.62 -7.61
CA ALA A 36 16.48 -10.22 -8.88
C ALA A 36 17.96 -9.87 -8.75
N THR A 37 18.79 -10.55 -9.55
CA THR A 37 20.26 -10.42 -9.59
C THR A 37 20.75 -9.49 -10.71
N GLY A 38 19.84 -9.01 -11.56
CA GLY A 38 20.12 -8.11 -12.68
C GLY A 38 19.39 -6.77 -12.52
N GLY A 39 19.02 -6.15 -13.65
CA GLY A 39 18.15 -4.98 -13.63
C GLY A 39 16.80 -5.34 -13.00
N ARG A 40 16.31 -4.49 -12.11
CA ARG A 40 15.09 -4.70 -11.31
C ARG A 40 13.86 -3.97 -11.86
N LYS A 41 13.94 -3.44 -13.08
CA LYS A 41 12.95 -2.51 -13.63
C LYS A 41 11.59 -3.16 -13.82
N ASP A 42 11.57 -4.34 -14.43
CA ASP A 42 10.32 -5.04 -14.74
C ASP A 42 9.65 -5.55 -13.44
N GLU A 43 10.45 -5.99 -12.46
CA GLU A 43 9.95 -6.40 -11.14
C GLU A 43 9.37 -5.20 -10.36
N MET A 44 10.02 -4.05 -10.45
CA MET A 44 9.53 -2.82 -9.83
C MET A 44 8.23 -2.31 -10.49
N GLU A 45 8.13 -2.42 -11.81
CA GLU A 45 6.91 -2.08 -12.57
C GLU A 45 5.73 -3.00 -12.16
N ALA A 46 5.99 -4.29 -11.91
CA ALA A 46 4.97 -5.18 -11.39
C ALA A 46 4.44 -4.76 -10.01
N VAL A 47 5.33 -4.31 -9.10
CA VAL A 47 4.93 -3.75 -7.79
C VAL A 47 4.11 -2.48 -7.98
N PHE A 48 4.50 -1.61 -8.90
CA PHE A 48 3.80 -0.36 -9.20
C PHE A 48 2.34 -0.60 -9.61
N HIS A 49 2.10 -1.51 -10.55
CA HIS A 49 0.75 -1.79 -11.03
C HIS A 49 -0.19 -2.27 -9.92
N ILE A 50 0.29 -3.18 -9.06
CA ILE A 50 -0.52 -3.69 -7.95
C ILE A 50 -0.75 -2.61 -6.90
N SER A 51 0.26 -1.77 -6.62
CA SER A 51 0.12 -0.60 -5.75
C SER A 51 -0.93 0.37 -6.28
N HIS A 52 -0.94 0.59 -7.60
CA HIS A 52 -1.92 1.45 -8.26
C HIS A 52 -3.35 0.93 -8.10
N ASP A 53 -3.56 -0.39 -8.21
CA ASP A 53 -4.86 -1.02 -8.01
C ASP A 53 -5.33 -0.89 -6.56
N ILE A 54 -4.45 -1.12 -5.58
CA ILE A 54 -4.76 -0.95 -4.14
C ILE A 54 -5.14 0.51 -3.85
N LYS A 55 -4.39 1.47 -4.41
CA LYS A 55 -4.64 2.91 -4.27
C LYS A 55 -6.07 3.27 -4.68
N GLY A 56 -6.52 2.76 -5.82
CA GLY A 56 -7.83 3.09 -6.40
C GLY A 56 -9.03 2.55 -5.61
N GLN A 57 -8.82 1.59 -4.72
CA GLN A 57 -9.91 0.89 -4.03
C GLN A 57 -10.13 1.39 -2.59
N GLY A 58 -9.07 1.69 -1.82
CA GLY A 58 -9.13 1.90 -0.37
C GLY A 58 -10.15 2.94 0.12
N GLY A 59 -10.09 4.17 -0.40
CA GLY A 59 -10.96 5.27 0.04
C GLY A 59 -12.46 5.00 -0.17
N SER A 60 -12.83 4.26 -1.21
CA SER A 60 -14.22 3.88 -1.49
C SER A 60 -14.84 2.99 -0.41
N PHE A 61 -14.01 2.27 0.36
CA PHE A 61 -14.42 1.34 1.40
C PHE A 61 -14.05 1.83 2.82
N GLY A 62 -13.63 3.08 2.95
CA GLY A 62 -13.27 3.68 4.25
C GLY A 62 -11.91 3.26 4.77
N TYR A 63 -10.95 2.94 3.89
CA TYR A 63 -9.55 2.71 4.22
C TYR A 63 -8.65 3.73 3.52
N ASP A 64 -8.84 5.02 3.83
CA ASP A 64 -8.11 6.12 3.21
C ASP A 64 -6.58 5.98 3.38
N LEU A 65 -6.14 5.39 4.49
CA LEU A 65 -4.73 5.13 4.76
C LEU A 65 -4.12 4.10 3.79
N MET A 66 -4.90 3.10 3.33
CA MET A 66 -4.46 2.19 2.25
C MET A 66 -4.19 2.97 0.97
N THR A 67 -5.11 3.87 0.60
CA THR A 67 -4.94 4.73 -0.57
C THR A 67 -3.72 5.63 -0.44
N ALA A 68 -3.49 6.22 0.74
CA ALA A 68 -2.36 7.11 0.97
C ALA A 68 -1.01 6.37 0.87
N ILE A 69 -0.87 5.23 1.55
CA ILE A 69 0.39 4.44 1.53
C ILE A 69 0.67 3.92 0.12
N ALA A 70 -0.35 3.38 -0.56
CA ALA A 70 -0.18 2.85 -1.92
C ALA A 70 0.18 3.96 -2.92
N ASN A 71 -0.37 5.16 -2.74
CA ASN A 71 0.01 6.33 -3.53
C ASN A 71 1.47 6.76 -3.28
N GLU A 72 1.94 6.73 -2.03
CA GLU A 72 3.35 7.01 -1.71
C GLU A 72 4.29 5.96 -2.30
N LEU A 73 3.90 4.67 -2.27
CA LEU A 73 4.65 3.61 -2.94
C LEU A 73 4.73 3.82 -4.45
N CYS A 74 3.62 4.19 -5.11
CA CYS A 74 3.65 4.56 -6.52
C CYS A 74 4.65 5.69 -6.79
N ARG A 75 4.63 6.76 -5.98
CA ARG A 75 5.53 7.91 -6.14
C ARG A 75 6.99 7.56 -5.93
N LEU A 76 7.30 6.71 -4.95
CA LEU A 76 8.65 6.19 -4.74
C LEU A 76 9.16 5.52 -6.01
N ILE A 77 8.36 4.61 -6.58
CA ILE A 77 8.72 3.85 -7.77
C ILE A 77 8.87 4.77 -9.00
N GLU A 78 7.95 5.70 -9.21
CA GLU A 78 7.97 6.63 -10.35
C GLU A 78 9.17 7.57 -10.33
N LYS A 79 9.65 7.95 -9.13
CA LYS A 79 10.74 8.92 -8.95
C LYS A 79 12.11 8.29 -8.73
N ALA A 80 12.19 6.98 -8.52
CA ALA A 80 13.45 6.31 -8.26
C ALA A 80 14.34 6.33 -9.53
N ASP A 81 15.48 7.00 -9.44
CA ASP A 81 16.48 7.04 -10.53
C ASP A 81 17.24 5.71 -10.69
N LYS A 82 17.29 4.92 -9.61
CA LYS A 82 17.91 3.59 -9.53
C LYS A 82 17.02 2.66 -8.71
N ILE A 83 17.21 1.35 -8.87
CA ILE A 83 16.51 0.34 -8.08
C ILE A 83 17.56 -0.51 -7.36
N GLY A 84 18.15 0.06 -6.31
CA GLY A 84 19.11 -0.58 -5.43
C GLY A 84 18.44 -1.21 -4.21
N ASP A 85 19.24 -1.69 -3.27
CA ASP A 85 18.74 -2.39 -2.08
C ASP A 85 17.96 -1.45 -1.14
N GLU A 86 18.29 -0.16 -1.13
CA GLU A 86 17.58 0.85 -0.33
C GLU A 86 16.15 1.08 -0.86
N GLU A 87 15.97 1.17 -2.18
CA GLU A 87 14.63 1.29 -2.78
C GLU A 87 13.81 0.02 -2.59
N VAL A 88 14.44 -1.16 -2.68
CA VAL A 88 13.78 -2.45 -2.41
C VAL A 88 13.32 -2.53 -0.95
N GLU A 89 14.15 -2.14 0.01
CA GLU A 89 13.76 -2.12 1.43
C GLU A 89 12.65 -1.08 1.70
N ALA A 90 12.67 0.07 1.02
CA ALA A 90 11.58 1.03 1.11
C ALA A 90 10.26 0.44 0.58
N VAL A 91 10.28 -0.27 -0.56
CA VAL A 91 9.10 -0.99 -1.08
C VAL A 91 8.56 -1.98 -0.03
N LYS A 92 9.43 -2.76 0.59
CA LYS A 92 9.07 -3.72 1.65
C LYS A 92 8.36 -3.04 2.82
N LEU A 93 8.87 -1.90 3.25
CA LEU A 93 8.30 -1.12 4.36
C LEU A 93 6.88 -0.63 4.03
N HIS A 94 6.63 -0.19 2.80
CA HIS A 94 5.29 0.20 2.35
C HIS A 94 4.33 -1.00 2.32
N ILE A 95 4.76 -2.14 1.78
CA ILE A 95 3.94 -3.37 1.74
C ILE A 95 3.60 -3.83 3.16
N ALA A 96 4.58 -3.85 4.08
CA ALA A 96 4.35 -4.17 5.47
C ALA A 96 3.33 -3.23 6.13
N SER A 97 3.39 -1.94 5.80
CA SER A 97 2.45 -0.94 6.29
C SER A 97 1.03 -1.16 5.76
N LEU A 98 0.86 -1.49 4.47
CA LEU A 98 -0.45 -1.86 3.90
C LEU A 98 -1.06 -3.08 4.61
N LYS A 99 -0.23 -4.10 4.87
CA LYS A 99 -0.66 -5.31 5.59
C LYS A 99 -1.08 -5.01 7.03
N LEU A 100 -0.35 -4.12 7.71
CA LEU A 100 -0.69 -3.68 9.07
C LEU A 100 -2.04 -2.95 9.12
N VAL A 101 -2.31 -2.06 8.16
CA VAL A 101 -3.58 -1.33 8.06
C VAL A 101 -4.77 -2.28 7.97
N ILE A 102 -4.68 -3.32 7.12
CA ILE A 102 -5.74 -4.32 7.01
C ILE A 102 -5.80 -5.24 8.23
N GLY A 103 -4.65 -5.67 8.75
CA GLY A 103 -4.58 -6.57 9.92
C GLY A 103 -5.16 -5.97 11.19
N GLU A 104 -4.97 -4.66 11.39
CA GLU A 104 -5.48 -3.91 12.55
C GLU A 104 -6.81 -3.21 12.27
N ASP A 105 -7.45 -3.47 11.13
CA ASP A 105 -8.68 -2.82 10.66
C ASP A 105 -8.66 -1.28 10.80
N MET A 106 -7.56 -0.65 10.40
CA MET A 106 -7.35 0.80 10.55
C MET A 106 -8.20 1.58 9.54
N LYS A 107 -9.44 1.89 9.93
CA LYS A 107 -10.38 2.68 9.13
C LYS A 107 -9.95 4.14 8.96
N GLY A 108 -10.45 4.77 7.88
CA GLY A 108 -10.15 6.14 7.50
C GLY A 108 -8.65 6.35 7.38
N GLN A 109 -8.13 7.36 8.08
CA GLN A 109 -6.70 7.66 8.13
C GLN A 109 -5.92 6.87 9.20
N GLY A 110 -6.55 5.93 9.92
CA GLY A 110 -5.90 5.13 10.97
C GLY A 110 -5.52 5.91 12.24
N GLY A 111 -6.08 7.12 12.42
CA GLY A 111 -5.82 8.00 13.55
C GLY A 111 -4.35 8.39 13.69
N LYS A 112 -3.92 8.72 14.92
CA LYS A 112 -2.54 9.17 15.20
C LYS A 112 -1.47 8.15 14.80
N ALA A 113 -1.79 6.85 14.91
CA ALA A 113 -0.88 5.79 14.53
C ALA A 113 -0.68 5.77 13.00
N GLY A 114 -1.77 5.86 12.24
CA GLY A 114 -1.75 5.94 10.78
C GLY A 114 -1.03 7.18 10.26
N GLU A 115 -1.31 8.35 10.84
CA GLU A 115 -0.62 9.60 10.51
C GLU A 115 0.89 9.50 10.72
N LYS A 116 1.33 8.96 11.86
CA LYS A 116 2.75 8.78 12.17
C LYS A 116 3.42 7.78 11.24
N MET A 117 2.74 6.68 10.91
CA MET A 117 3.23 5.68 9.97
C MET A 117 3.43 6.30 8.58
N LEU A 118 2.42 6.99 8.05
CA LEU A 118 2.49 7.63 6.75
C LEU A 118 3.60 8.69 6.69
N ALA A 119 3.73 9.52 7.74
CA ALA A 119 4.81 10.49 7.83
C ALA A 119 6.20 9.83 7.84
N GLY A 120 6.36 8.70 8.53
CA GLY A 120 7.61 7.94 8.54
C GLY A 120 7.98 7.37 7.17
N LEU A 121 6.99 6.86 6.43
CA LEU A 121 7.17 6.39 5.05
C LEU A 121 7.60 7.54 4.13
N GLN A 122 6.91 8.67 4.20
CA GLN A 122 7.24 9.88 3.43
C GLN A 122 8.66 10.35 3.70
N GLN A 123 9.07 10.39 4.98
CA GLN A 123 10.45 10.75 5.35
C GLN A 123 11.50 9.75 4.83
N ALA A 124 11.16 8.47 4.72
CA ALA A 124 12.06 7.48 4.12
C ALA A 124 12.19 7.72 2.62
N CYS A 125 11.07 7.95 1.91
CA CYS A 125 11.06 8.28 0.49
C CYS A 125 11.83 9.57 0.19
N ASP A 126 11.59 10.64 0.94
CA ASP A 126 12.25 11.93 0.75
C ASP A 126 13.77 11.83 0.84
N LYS A 127 14.29 10.94 1.70
CA LYS A 127 15.74 10.70 1.83
C LYS A 127 16.34 9.95 0.64
N LEU A 128 15.57 9.05 0.03
CA LEU A 128 16.02 8.27 -1.13
C LEU A 128 15.95 9.07 -2.43
N LEU A 129 15.04 10.04 -2.49
CA LEU A 129 14.76 10.85 -3.68
C LEU A 129 15.44 12.24 -3.66
N ALA A 130 16.26 12.53 -2.64
CA ALA A 130 16.99 13.79 -2.47
C ALA A 130 18.37 13.74 -3.13
#